data_AF-A0A969NF71-F1
#
_entry.id   AF-A0A969NF71-F1
#
_cell.length_a   1.000
_cell.length_b   1.000
_cell.length_c   1.000
_cell.angle_alpha   90.00
_cell.angle_beta   90.00
_cell.angle_gamma   90.00
#
_symmetry.space_group_name_H-M   'P 1'
#
loop_
_entity.id
_entity.type
_entity.pdbx_description
1 polymer ?
#
loop_
_entity_poly.entity_id
_entity_poly.type
_entity_poly.pdbx_seq_one_letter_code
_entity_poly.pdbx_strand_id
1 'polypeptide(L)'
;MKVPKTDGKCSFFPLYEVMLGKTSVKELEEKGTRAKDKDDKGDFYKYYTVNDMRFWYYGDCANHIYITYTDPIPEQWRACGLDWNLSYNEWYDLFEKMGFFMSIVKRPKKEWYQGKMTLAAQFNASKKIADDVTISFEIYFNYSQKTSVKANGTVYSLRVRAN
;
A
#
# COMPACT_ATOMS: atom_id res chain seq x y z
N MET A 1 15.52 -19.70 -12.20
CA MET A 1 15.51 -18.30 -12.68
C MET A 1 16.20 -17.45 -11.64
N LYS A 2 17.39 -16.92 -11.92
CA LYS A 2 18.11 -16.06 -10.97
C LYS A 2 17.51 -14.66 -11.08
N VAL A 3 16.86 -14.20 -10.02
CA VAL A 3 16.42 -12.81 -9.91
C VAL A 3 17.67 -11.93 -9.94
N PRO A 4 17.75 -10.90 -10.79
CA PRO A 4 18.90 -10.00 -10.81
C PRO A 4 18.96 -9.28 -9.46
N LYS A 5 20.13 -9.28 -8.82
CA LYS A 5 20.43 -8.30 -7.77
C LYS A 5 20.59 -6.95 -8.46
N THR A 6 19.64 -6.05 -8.25
CA THR A 6 19.81 -4.65 -8.56
C THR A 6 20.45 -3.97 -7.34
N ASP A 7 21.67 -3.46 -7.51
CA ASP A 7 22.36 -2.60 -6.56
C ASP A 7 21.74 -1.18 -6.49
N GLY A 8 20.45 -1.05 -6.85
CA GLY A 8 19.70 0.20 -6.84
C GLY A 8 18.92 0.34 -5.54
N LYS A 9 19.08 1.47 -4.84
CA LYS A 9 18.26 1.81 -3.67
C LYS A 9 16.78 1.59 -4.00
N CYS A 10 16.15 0.63 -3.33
CA CYS A 10 14.70 0.44 -3.39
C CYS A 10 14.01 1.78 -3.08
N SER A 11 13.11 2.21 -3.97
CA SER A 11 12.30 3.41 -3.77
C SER A 11 10.85 3.15 -4.16
N PHE A 12 9.93 3.43 -3.23
CA PHE A 12 8.49 3.32 -3.47
C PHE A 12 7.89 4.54 -4.16
N PHE A 13 8.58 5.69 -4.08
CA PHE A 13 8.14 6.97 -4.64
C PHE A 13 9.32 7.75 -5.27
N PRO A 14 9.08 8.65 -6.23
CA PRO A 14 7.79 8.87 -6.91
C PRO A 14 7.35 7.60 -7.66
N LEU A 15 6.05 7.35 -7.70
CA LEU A 15 5.45 6.22 -8.42
C LEU A 15 4.73 6.80 -9.64
N TYR A 16 5.18 6.44 -10.84
CA TYR A 16 4.68 7.03 -12.10
C TYR A 16 4.71 8.56 -12.09
N GLU A 17 5.83 9.12 -11.61
CA GLU A 17 6.04 10.57 -11.43
C GLU A 17 5.09 11.24 -10.42
N VAL A 18 4.30 10.46 -9.66
CA VAL A 18 3.44 10.96 -8.59
C VAL A 18 4.12 10.75 -7.24
N MET A 19 4.23 11.83 -6.48
CA MET A 19 4.73 11.85 -5.11
C MET A 19 3.59 12.20 -4.16
N LEU A 20 3.22 11.27 -3.28
CA LEU A 20 2.20 11.53 -2.27
C LEU A 20 2.64 12.68 -1.36
N GLY A 21 1.71 13.57 -1.04
CA GLY A 21 1.94 14.80 -0.28
C GLY A 21 2.51 15.96 -1.09
N LYS A 22 2.92 15.75 -2.36
CA LYS A 22 3.53 16.81 -3.19
C LYS A 22 2.83 17.03 -4.53
N THR A 23 2.51 15.96 -5.26
CA THR A 23 1.87 16.10 -6.58
C THR A 23 0.45 16.63 -6.41
N SER A 24 0.20 17.79 -6.99
CA SER A 24 -1.07 18.50 -6.93
C SER A 24 -2.16 17.81 -7.73
N VAL A 25 -3.42 18.11 -7.42
CA VAL A 25 -4.58 17.63 -8.19
C VAL A 25 -4.52 18.09 -9.66
N LYS A 26 -3.97 19.28 -9.92
CA LYS A 26 -3.77 19.78 -11.29
C LYS A 26 -2.76 18.94 -12.07
N GLU A 27 -1.63 18.59 -11.46
CA GLU A 27 -0.64 17.69 -12.07
C GLU A 27 -1.20 16.27 -12.26
N LEU A 28 -2.05 15.79 -11.34
CA LEU A 28 -2.76 14.52 -11.52
C LEU A 28 -3.72 14.54 -12.71
N GLU A 29 -4.39 15.67 -12.95
CA GLU A 29 -5.27 15.86 -14.11
C GLU A 29 -4.52 15.80 -15.43
N GLU A 30 -3.30 16.34 -15.48
CA GLU A 30 -2.44 16.28 -16.66
C GLU A 30 -1.89 14.86 -16.91
N LYS A 31 -1.71 14.06 -15.86
CA LYS A 31 -1.09 12.72 -15.92
C LYS A 31 -2.09 11.56 -16.02
N GLY A 32 -3.34 11.77 -15.64
CA GLY A 32 -4.27 10.68 -15.35
C GLY A 32 -5.71 10.94 -15.74
N THR A 33 -6.55 9.94 -15.51
CA THR A 33 -7.99 10.03 -15.75
C THR A 33 -8.74 10.15 -14.43
N ARG A 34 -9.58 11.17 -14.30
CA ARG A 34 -10.42 11.36 -13.11
C ARG A 34 -11.40 10.20 -12.94
N ALA A 35 -11.68 9.83 -11.68
CA ALA A 35 -12.72 8.85 -11.36
C ALA A 35 -14.06 9.22 -12.02
N LYS A 36 -14.73 8.21 -12.59
CA LYS A 36 -16.06 8.34 -13.19
C LYS A 36 -17.18 7.79 -12.30
N ASP A 37 -16.82 6.95 -11.34
CA ASP A 37 -17.75 6.35 -10.40
C ASP A 37 -18.07 7.32 -9.26
N LYS A 38 -19.28 7.16 -8.71
CA LYS A 38 -19.79 7.94 -7.59
C LYS A 38 -19.85 7.09 -6.32
N ASP A 39 -19.68 7.72 -5.18
CA ASP A 39 -19.92 7.12 -3.87
C ASP A 39 -21.43 7.01 -3.58
N ASP A 40 -21.77 6.42 -2.43
CA ASP A 40 -23.15 6.22 -2.00
C ASP A 40 -23.92 7.54 -1.76
N LYS A 41 -23.21 8.67 -1.71
CA LYS A 41 -23.79 10.02 -1.57
C LYS A 41 -23.98 10.70 -2.92
N GLY A 42 -23.54 10.08 -4.01
CA GLY A 42 -23.62 10.61 -5.37
C GLY A 42 -22.46 11.53 -5.77
N ASP A 43 -21.44 11.66 -4.92
CA ASP A 43 -20.23 12.42 -5.20
C ASP A 43 -19.23 11.57 -5.97
N PHE A 44 -18.54 12.17 -6.95
CA PHE A 44 -17.45 11.45 -7.64
C PHE A 44 -16.32 11.11 -6.66
N TYR A 45 -15.79 9.90 -6.76
CA TYR A 45 -14.61 9.53 -5.98
C TYR A 45 -13.45 10.49 -6.25
N LYS A 46 -12.72 10.84 -5.18
CA LYS A 46 -11.60 11.80 -5.24
C LYS A 46 -10.29 11.08 -5.54
N TYR A 47 -10.16 10.54 -6.75
CA TYR A 47 -8.90 10.00 -7.25
C TYR A 47 -8.72 10.26 -8.75
N TYR A 48 -7.46 10.21 -9.17
CA TYR A 48 -7.06 10.08 -10.57
C TYR A 48 -6.36 8.73 -10.77
N THR A 49 -6.61 8.08 -11.90
CA THR A 49 -5.90 6.88 -12.32
C THR A 49 -4.72 7.25 -13.20
N VAL A 50 -3.51 6.84 -12.80
CA VAL A 50 -2.26 6.99 -13.58
C VAL A 50 -1.60 5.62 -13.65
N ASN A 51 -1.37 5.08 -14.85
CA ASN A 51 -0.85 3.72 -15.09
C ASN A 51 -1.53 2.66 -14.21
N ASP A 52 -2.86 2.59 -14.31
CA ASP A 52 -3.75 1.68 -13.55
C ASP A 52 -3.72 1.82 -12.01
N MET A 53 -2.97 2.79 -11.48
CA MET A 53 -2.93 3.09 -10.06
C MET A 53 -3.84 4.26 -9.72
N ARG A 54 -4.68 4.09 -8.69
CA ARG A 54 -5.58 5.13 -8.18
C ARG A 54 -4.88 5.96 -7.12
N PHE A 55 -4.59 7.21 -7.45
CA PHE A 55 -4.03 8.21 -6.54
C PHE A 55 -5.17 9.04 -5.97
N TRP A 56 -5.52 8.75 -4.73
CA TRP A 56 -6.57 9.44 -4.00
C TRP A 56 -6.05 10.76 -3.43
N TYR A 57 -6.91 11.76 -3.38
CA TYR A 57 -6.58 13.08 -2.87
C TYR A 57 -7.60 13.57 -1.83
N TYR A 58 -7.09 14.27 -0.83
CA TYR A 58 -7.88 15.12 0.06
C TYR A 58 -7.17 16.46 0.14
N GLY A 59 -7.90 17.56 -0.12
CA GLY A 59 -7.28 18.87 -0.36
C GLY A 59 -6.67 18.94 -1.76
N ASP A 60 -5.47 19.54 -1.85
CA ASP A 60 -4.91 19.98 -3.13
C ASP A 60 -3.89 19.01 -3.74
N CYS A 61 -3.54 17.91 -3.05
CA CYS A 61 -2.51 16.96 -3.49
C CYS A 61 -2.96 15.49 -3.37
N ALA A 62 -2.36 14.63 -4.20
CA ALA A 62 -2.40 13.18 -4.02
C ALA A 62 -1.88 12.84 -2.63
N ASN A 63 -2.63 12.10 -1.83
CA ASN A 63 -2.24 11.81 -0.45
C ASN A 63 -2.27 10.33 -0.08
N HIS A 64 -2.98 9.48 -0.83
CA HIS A 64 -2.93 8.05 -0.58
C HIS A 64 -3.19 7.17 -1.79
N ILE A 65 -2.70 5.94 -1.66
CA ILE A 65 -3.00 4.80 -2.53
C ILE A 65 -3.65 3.74 -1.66
N TYR A 66 -4.64 3.03 -2.21
CA TYR A 66 -5.25 1.88 -1.58
C TYR A 66 -5.36 0.74 -2.59
N ILE A 67 -4.78 -0.42 -2.27
CA ILE A 67 -4.86 -1.64 -3.07
C ILE A 67 -5.19 -2.83 -2.18
N THR A 68 -5.89 -3.80 -2.75
CA THR A 68 -6.25 -5.08 -2.14
C THR A 68 -5.48 -6.21 -2.79
N TYR A 69 -5.50 -7.41 -2.21
CA TYR A 69 -4.81 -8.58 -2.74
C TYR A 69 -5.23 -8.99 -4.16
N THR A 70 -6.35 -8.48 -4.66
CA THR A 70 -6.81 -8.68 -6.05
C THR A 70 -6.28 -7.65 -7.04
N ASP A 71 -5.76 -6.53 -6.55
CA ASP A 71 -5.14 -5.49 -7.37
C ASP A 71 -3.66 -5.82 -7.64
N PRO A 72 -3.09 -5.44 -8.79
CA PRO A 72 -1.66 -5.63 -9.02
C PRO A 72 -0.81 -4.72 -8.12
N ILE A 73 0.27 -5.25 -7.55
CA ILE A 73 1.33 -4.43 -6.94
C ILE A 73 2.13 -3.77 -8.08
N PRO A 74 2.36 -2.44 -8.03
CA PRO A 74 3.19 -1.75 -9.02
C PRO A 74 4.57 -2.39 -9.19
N GLU A 75 5.09 -2.40 -10.42
CA GLU A 75 6.37 -3.04 -10.70
C GLU A 75 7.51 -2.48 -9.85
N GLN A 76 7.56 -1.16 -9.67
CA GLN A 76 8.52 -0.48 -8.80
C GLN A 76 8.46 -0.97 -7.35
N TRP A 77 7.26 -1.25 -6.85
CA TRP A 77 7.02 -1.78 -5.51
C TRP A 77 7.43 -3.26 -5.42
N ARG A 78 7.15 -4.05 -6.46
CA ARG A 78 7.62 -5.44 -6.56
C ARG A 78 9.14 -5.54 -6.65
N ALA A 79 9.80 -4.60 -7.32
CA ALA A 79 11.27 -4.53 -7.38
C ALA A 79 11.90 -4.27 -6.00
N CYS A 80 11.14 -3.66 -5.08
CA CYS A 80 11.49 -3.58 -3.67
C CYS A 80 11.20 -4.86 -2.88
N GLY A 81 10.55 -5.86 -3.46
CA GLY A 81 10.20 -7.12 -2.80
C GLY A 81 8.78 -7.18 -2.24
N LEU A 82 7.93 -6.17 -2.50
CA LEU A 82 6.52 -6.25 -2.17
C LEU A 82 5.84 -7.34 -3.01
N ASP A 83 5.27 -8.35 -2.35
CA ASP A 83 4.58 -9.46 -3.00
C ASP A 83 3.38 -9.90 -2.14
N TRP A 84 2.22 -10.04 -2.78
CA TRP A 84 1.01 -10.53 -2.11
C TRP A 84 1.19 -11.91 -1.48
N ASN A 85 2.09 -12.73 -2.02
CA ASN A 85 2.35 -14.08 -1.52
C ASN A 85 3.14 -14.11 -0.20
N LEU A 86 3.67 -12.98 0.28
CA LEU A 86 4.36 -12.95 1.56
C LEU A 86 3.40 -13.21 2.74
N SER A 87 3.95 -13.88 3.76
CA SER A 87 3.32 -14.05 5.07
C SER A 87 3.41 -12.78 5.91
N TYR A 88 2.68 -12.73 7.03
CA TYR A 88 2.70 -11.59 7.95
C TYR A 88 4.12 -11.32 8.44
N ASN A 89 4.85 -12.37 8.82
CA ASN A 89 6.23 -12.24 9.27
C ASN A 89 7.13 -11.72 8.16
N GLU A 90 6.99 -12.22 6.93
CA GLU A 90 7.82 -11.77 5.82
C GLU A 90 7.54 -10.32 5.42
N TRP A 91 6.27 -9.89 5.44
CA TRP A 91 5.90 -8.49 5.26
C TRP A 91 6.51 -7.59 6.33
N TYR A 92 6.46 -8.00 7.59
CA TYR A 92 7.06 -7.26 8.70
C TYR A 92 8.58 -7.15 8.56
N ASP A 93 9.25 -8.29 8.35
CA ASP A 93 10.69 -8.40 8.19
C ASP A 93 11.20 -7.61 6.98
N LEU A 94 10.44 -7.58 5.89
CA LEU A 94 10.78 -6.81 4.69
C LEU A 94 10.92 -5.31 5.01
N PHE A 95 9.91 -4.72 5.64
CA PHE A 95 9.92 -3.31 5.99
C PHE A 95 10.96 -2.99 7.07
N GLU A 96 11.11 -3.85 8.08
CA GLU A 96 12.14 -3.70 9.12
C GLU A 96 13.55 -3.68 8.51
N LYS A 97 13.86 -4.63 7.61
CA LYS A 97 15.17 -4.68 6.92
C LYS A 97 15.43 -3.48 6.01
N MET A 98 14.37 -2.84 5.51
CA MET A 98 14.47 -1.59 4.76
C MET A 98 14.65 -0.34 5.65
N GLY A 99 14.67 -0.50 6.96
CA GLY A 99 14.83 0.58 7.92
C GLY A 99 13.57 1.45 8.06
N PHE A 100 12.38 0.87 7.89
CA PHE A 100 11.15 1.54 8.27
C PHE A 100 10.96 1.48 9.79
N PHE A 101 10.35 2.52 10.35
CA PHE A 101 9.84 2.48 11.71
C PHE A 101 8.57 1.63 11.74
N MET A 102 8.59 0.58 12.57
CA MET A 102 7.51 -0.41 12.66
C MET A 102 6.63 -0.13 13.87
N SER A 103 5.31 -0.06 13.67
CA SER A 103 4.32 0.10 14.73
C SER A 103 3.21 -0.93 14.60
N ILE A 104 3.07 -1.83 15.58
CA ILE A 104 2.00 -2.83 15.60
C ILE A 104 0.71 -2.16 16.07
N VAL A 105 -0.30 -2.08 15.18
CA VAL A 105 -1.61 -1.50 15.48
C VAL A 105 -2.55 -2.54 16.08
N LYS A 106 -2.52 -3.77 15.53
CA LYS A 106 -3.31 -4.91 16.01
C LYS A 106 -2.43 -6.15 15.98
N ARG A 107 -2.16 -6.72 17.16
CA ARG A 107 -1.39 -7.97 17.29
C ARG A 107 -2.10 -9.12 16.55
N PRO A 108 -1.34 -10.05 15.92
CA PRO A 108 -1.93 -11.18 15.24
C PRO A 108 -2.82 -12.03 16.15
N LYS A 109 -4.04 -12.28 15.70
CA LYS A 109 -4.97 -13.23 16.31
C LYS A 109 -5.77 -13.95 15.23
N LYS A 110 -6.38 -15.07 15.61
CA LYS A 110 -7.40 -15.74 14.79
C LYS A 110 -8.76 -15.12 15.12
N GLU A 111 -9.57 -14.85 14.11
CA GLU A 111 -10.89 -14.24 14.26
C GLU A 111 -11.87 -14.83 13.24
N TRP A 112 -13.13 -15.02 13.64
CA TRP A 112 -14.18 -15.49 12.75
C TRP A 112 -14.69 -14.34 11.87
N TYR A 113 -14.79 -14.57 10.58
CA TYR A 113 -15.33 -13.63 9.61
C TYR A 113 -16.09 -14.40 8.52
N GLN A 114 -17.36 -14.04 8.29
CA GLN A 114 -18.23 -14.67 7.27
C GLN A 114 -18.18 -16.21 7.30
N GLY A 115 -18.26 -16.81 8.49
CA GLY A 115 -18.29 -18.27 8.65
C GLY A 115 -16.95 -18.98 8.44
N LYS A 116 -15.83 -18.26 8.29
CA LYS A 116 -14.48 -18.83 8.25
C LYS A 116 -13.55 -18.20 9.29
N MET A 117 -12.57 -18.96 9.74
CA MET A 117 -11.50 -18.45 10.58
C MET A 117 -10.47 -17.73 9.71
N THR A 118 -10.04 -16.54 10.14
CA THR A 118 -9.09 -15.68 9.41
C THR A 118 -8.00 -15.17 10.36
N LEU A 119 -6.85 -14.81 9.80
CA LEU A 119 -5.86 -14.00 10.49
C LEU A 119 -6.41 -12.57 10.58
N ALA A 120 -6.28 -11.96 11.75
CA ALA A 120 -6.61 -10.56 11.97
C ALA A 120 -5.42 -9.89 12.64
N ALA A 121 -4.79 -8.98 11.90
CA ALA A 121 -3.61 -8.24 12.33
C ALA A 121 -3.50 -6.93 11.54
N GLN A 122 -2.73 -5.99 12.07
CA GLN A 122 -2.36 -4.76 11.38
C GLN A 122 -1.05 -4.23 11.96
N PHE A 123 -0.18 -3.75 11.08
CA PHE A 123 0.93 -2.91 11.47
C PHE A 123 1.09 -1.77 10.47
N ASN A 124 1.78 -0.72 10.92
CA ASN A 124 2.20 0.39 10.10
C ASN A 124 3.72 0.36 9.96
N ALA A 125 4.23 0.65 8.77
CA ALA A 125 5.63 0.85 8.48
C ALA A 125 5.81 2.26 7.93
N SER A 126 6.52 3.14 8.63
CA SER A 126 6.72 4.52 8.20
C SER A 126 8.19 4.86 7.96
N LYS A 127 8.44 5.75 6.98
CA LYS A 127 9.78 6.23 6.66
C LYS A 127 9.71 7.63 6.07
N LYS A 128 10.64 8.49 6.50
CA LYS A 128 10.85 9.81 5.91
C LYS A 128 11.51 9.63 4.54
N ILE A 129 10.88 10.15 3.49
CA ILE A 129 11.37 10.03 2.10
C ILE A 129 11.79 11.37 1.48
N ALA A 130 11.40 12.49 2.10
CA ALA A 130 11.88 13.85 1.81
C ALA A 130 11.86 14.67 3.12
N ASP A 131 12.44 15.87 3.11
CA ASP A 131 12.57 16.71 4.32
C ASP A 131 11.24 17.02 5.02
N ASP A 132 10.16 17.03 4.26
CA ASP A 132 8.80 17.40 4.62
C ASP A 132 7.78 16.25 4.42
N VAL A 133 8.21 15.06 3.97
CA VAL A 133 7.28 13.95 3.65
C VAL A 133 7.67 12.68 4.36
N THR A 134 6.74 12.19 5.19
CA THR A 134 6.78 10.84 5.75
C THR A 134 5.73 9.98 5.07
N ILE A 135 6.14 8.85 4.50
CA ILE A 135 5.20 7.85 4.00
C ILE A 135 4.93 6.82 5.10
N SER A 136 3.67 6.42 5.22
CA SER A 136 3.25 5.28 6.02
C SER A 136 2.55 4.24 5.15
N PHE A 137 3.07 3.01 5.18
CA PHE A 137 2.37 1.82 4.73
C PHE A 137 1.52 1.31 5.90
N GLU A 138 0.21 1.20 5.71
CA GLU A 138 -0.74 0.56 6.61
C GLU A 138 -1.07 -0.82 6.01
N ILE A 139 -0.57 -1.89 6.63
CA ILE A 139 -0.72 -3.26 6.12
C ILE A 139 -1.83 -3.96 6.91
N TYR A 140 -2.88 -4.38 6.22
CA TYR A 140 -4.06 -4.99 6.81
C TYR A 140 -4.14 -6.47 6.49
N PHE A 141 -4.21 -7.27 7.53
CA PHE A 141 -4.39 -8.72 7.43
C PHE A 141 -5.80 -9.16 7.80
N ASN A 142 -6.66 -8.24 8.27
CA ASN A 142 -8.07 -8.56 8.55
C ASN A 142 -8.73 -9.13 7.28
N TYR A 143 -9.55 -10.16 7.45
CA TYR A 143 -10.22 -10.87 6.34
C TYR A 143 -9.25 -11.68 5.44
N SER A 144 -8.05 -11.96 5.94
CA SER A 144 -7.10 -12.84 5.27
C SER A 144 -7.73 -14.17 4.87
N GLN A 145 -7.31 -14.71 3.72
CA GLN A 145 -7.65 -16.07 3.30
C GLN A 145 -6.89 -17.14 4.10
N LYS A 146 -6.01 -16.72 5.02
CA LYS A 146 -5.14 -17.57 5.83
C LYS A 146 -5.35 -17.28 7.32
N THR A 147 -4.85 -18.15 8.18
CA THR A 147 -5.03 -18.08 9.65
C THR A 147 -3.74 -18.00 10.45
N SER A 148 -2.59 -18.09 9.79
CA SER A 148 -1.26 -18.18 10.42
C SER A 148 -0.36 -17.05 9.94
N VAL A 149 0.44 -16.50 10.85
CA VAL A 149 1.44 -15.45 10.54
C VAL A 149 2.58 -15.94 9.64
N LYS A 150 2.73 -17.27 9.49
CA LYS A 150 3.73 -17.91 8.62
C LYS A 150 3.15 -18.43 7.31
N ALA A 151 1.84 -18.34 7.13
CA ALA A 151 1.22 -18.79 5.88
C ALA A 151 1.46 -17.75 4.79
N ASN A 152 1.77 -18.20 3.58
CA ASN A 152 1.91 -17.33 2.42
C ASN A 152 0.55 -16.75 2.02
N GLY A 153 0.55 -15.52 1.50
CA GLY A 153 -0.68 -14.89 1.01
C GLY A 153 -1.58 -14.36 2.12
N THR A 154 -1.00 -13.72 3.15
CA THR A 154 -1.78 -13.31 4.34
C THR A 154 -2.36 -11.91 4.28
N VAL A 155 -1.76 -10.97 3.54
CA VAL A 155 -2.26 -9.61 3.45
C VAL A 155 -3.57 -9.58 2.68
N TYR A 156 -4.52 -8.79 3.19
CA TYR A 156 -5.77 -8.52 2.51
C TYR A 156 -5.71 -7.20 1.75
N SER A 157 -5.17 -6.15 2.38
CA SER A 157 -5.01 -4.85 1.73
C SER A 157 -3.83 -4.05 2.27
N LEU A 158 -3.40 -3.11 1.44
CA LEU A 158 -2.33 -2.17 1.70
C LEU A 158 -2.85 -0.77 1.43
N ARG A 159 -2.70 0.13 2.39
CA ARG A 159 -2.83 1.57 2.16
C ARG A 159 -1.49 2.23 2.31
N VAL A 160 -1.17 3.18 1.45
CA VAL A 160 0.02 4.00 1.55
C VAL A 160 -0.41 5.45 1.63
N ARG A 161 0.08 6.19 2.63
CA ARG A 161 -0.29 7.59 2.87
C ARG A 161 0.94 8.47 3.04
N ALA A 162 0.84 9.71 2.59
CA ALA A 162 1.71 10.79 3.06
C ALA A 162 1.11 11.41 4.33
N ASN A 163 1.94 11.59 5.35
CA ASN A 163 1.63 12.30 6.59
C ASN A 163 2.40 13.62 6.66
#